data_AF-A0A1Q3M701-F1
#
_entry.id   AF-A0A1Q3M701-F1
#
_cell.length_a   1.000
_cell.length_b   1.000
_cell.length_c   1.000
_cell.angle_alpha   90.00
_cell.angle_beta   90.00
_cell.angle_gamma   90.00
#
_symmetry.space_group_name_H-M   'P 1'
#
loop_
_entity.id
_entity.type
_entity.pdbx_description
1 polymer ?
#
loop_
_entity_poly.entity_id
_entity_poly.type
_entity_poly.pdbx_seq_one_letter_code
_entity_poly.pdbx_strand_id
1 'polypeptide(L)'
;MFNKIMSSLGIQGVNVETHLHNPTLQAGETLHGEISFKGGSSDKEINALYLQLMTIAEVESGDHEFNQPLILEQWLISSNFLLAANQSHNIPFTMEIPHETPITEVSCRRNGTRVWINTHLDVDWGMDATDRDYLSILPTPAMQMFLQAMQQCGFVLSTVDVEKGQLTARNFRSTIGCYQELEFVSS
;
A
#
# COMPACT_ATOMS: atom_id res chain seq x y z
N MET A 1 22.69 -2.79 0.35
CA MET A 1 22.43 -4.20 0.69
C MET A 1 22.03 -4.25 2.15
N PHE A 2 20.73 -4.12 2.41
CA PHE A 2 20.16 -4.15 3.76
C PHE A 2 19.46 -5.49 3.97
N ASN A 3 19.68 -6.04 5.16
CA ASN A 3 19.45 -7.42 5.55
C ASN A 3 17.97 -7.83 5.46
N LYS A 4 17.64 -8.77 4.54
CA LYS A 4 16.50 -9.70 4.67
C LYS A 4 16.80 -10.63 5.86
N ILE A 5 16.57 -10.17 7.09
CA ILE A 5 16.47 -11.05 8.27
C ILE A 5 15.02 -11.05 8.70
N MET A 6 14.25 -12.00 8.17
CA MET A 6 13.00 -12.52 8.74
C MET A 6 12.57 -13.79 7.98
N SER A 7 13.37 -14.85 8.01
CA SER A 7 12.90 -16.14 7.47
C SER A 7 13.43 -17.40 8.16
N SER A 8 14.22 -17.31 9.25
CA SER A 8 14.81 -18.50 9.88
C SER A 8 14.16 -18.97 11.19
N LEU A 9 13.08 -18.36 11.66
CA LEU A 9 12.24 -18.90 12.75
C LEU A 9 10.94 -19.59 12.26
N GLY A 10 10.78 -19.76 10.94
CA GLY A 10 9.56 -20.24 10.28
C GLY A 10 9.52 -21.71 9.88
N ILE A 11 10.24 -22.62 10.58
CA ILE A 11 10.22 -24.07 10.23
C ILE A 11 8.84 -24.73 10.49
N GLN A 12 7.84 -24.01 11.03
CA GLN A 12 6.49 -24.53 11.30
C GLN A 12 5.33 -23.71 10.70
N GLY A 13 5.59 -22.71 9.86
CA GLY A 13 4.57 -21.76 9.36
C GLY A 13 4.26 -21.88 7.86
N VAL A 14 3.25 -21.11 7.42
CA VAL A 14 2.98 -20.82 6.01
C VAL A 14 3.84 -19.62 5.61
N ASN A 15 4.40 -19.63 4.40
CA ASN A 15 5.09 -18.46 3.84
C ASN A 15 4.28 -17.89 2.68
N VAL A 16 4.27 -16.57 2.52
CA VAL A 16 3.68 -15.85 1.39
C VAL A 16 4.66 -14.78 0.92
N GLU A 17 4.79 -14.61 -0.40
CA GLU A 17 5.55 -13.55 -1.06
C GLU A 17 4.75 -13.07 -2.27
N THR A 18 4.77 -11.77 -2.53
CA THR A 18 4.15 -11.13 -3.68
C THR A 18 5.23 -10.57 -4.59
N HIS A 19 5.04 -10.75 -5.89
CA HIS A 19 5.94 -10.22 -6.89
C HIS A 19 5.14 -9.29 -7.81
N LEU A 20 5.46 -8.00 -7.73
CA LEU A 20 4.84 -6.96 -8.54
C LEU A 20 5.54 -6.85 -9.90
N HIS A 21 4.77 -6.92 -10.99
CA HIS A 21 5.31 -6.82 -12.35
C HIS A 21 5.50 -5.36 -12.80
N ASN A 22 4.72 -4.44 -12.25
CA ASN A 22 4.78 -3.00 -12.52
C ASN A 22 4.64 -2.19 -11.22
N PRO A 23 5.65 -2.20 -10.33
CA PRO A 23 5.58 -1.51 -9.04
C PRO A 23 5.58 0.03 -9.16
N THR A 24 5.84 0.57 -10.35
CA THR A 24 5.76 2.01 -10.64
C THR A 24 4.57 2.27 -11.56
N LEU A 25 3.65 3.11 -11.12
CA LEU A 25 2.38 3.38 -11.78
C LEU A 25 1.78 4.74 -11.34
N GLN A 26 0.76 5.21 -12.03
CA GLN A 26 -0.07 6.37 -11.62
C GLN A 26 -1.37 5.90 -10.97
N ALA A 27 -1.98 6.73 -10.12
CA ALA A 27 -3.29 6.45 -9.55
C ALA A 27 -4.34 6.22 -10.66
N GLY A 28 -5.17 5.17 -10.52
CA GLY A 28 -6.10 4.70 -11.55
C GLY A 28 -5.52 3.74 -12.58
N GLU A 29 -4.20 3.50 -12.59
CA GLU A 29 -3.62 2.47 -13.46
C GLU A 29 -3.84 1.06 -12.89
N THR A 30 -3.64 0.06 -13.76
CA THR A 30 -3.77 -1.35 -13.40
C THR A 30 -2.44 -1.89 -12.85
N LEU A 31 -2.48 -2.44 -11.65
CA LEU A 31 -1.38 -3.20 -11.05
C LEU A 31 -1.47 -4.68 -11.43
N HIS A 32 -0.33 -5.26 -11.79
CA HIS A 32 -0.16 -6.66 -12.13
C HIS A 32 0.89 -7.30 -11.22
N GLY A 33 0.69 -8.56 -10.89
CA GLY A 33 1.66 -9.32 -10.13
C GLY A 33 1.23 -10.77 -9.94
N GLU A 34 1.93 -11.44 -9.04
CA GLU A 34 1.66 -12.81 -8.63
C GLU A 34 1.89 -12.98 -7.13
N ILE A 35 1.06 -13.79 -6.49
CA ILE A 35 1.19 -14.17 -5.08
C ILE A 35 1.63 -15.62 -5.03
N SER A 36 2.80 -15.87 -4.43
CA SER A 36 3.32 -17.20 -4.18
C SER A 36 3.24 -17.53 -2.70
N PHE A 37 2.65 -18.68 -2.36
CA PHE A 37 2.62 -19.14 -0.97
C PHE A 37 2.82 -20.64 -0.85
N LYS A 38 3.38 -21.07 0.27
CA LYS A 38 3.73 -22.47 0.53
C LYS A 38 3.42 -22.88 1.96
N GLY A 39 2.71 -24.02 2.09
CA GLY A 39 2.45 -24.67 3.37
C GLY A 39 3.71 -25.23 4.03
N GLY A 40 3.73 -25.24 5.36
CA GLY A 40 4.80 -25.84 6.16
C GLY A 40 4.74 -27.38 6.17
N SER A 41 5.22 -28.00 7.24
CA SER A 41 5.29 -29.47 7.39
C SER A 41 3.95 -30.16 7.76
N SER A 42 2.88 -29.39 7.93
CA SER A 42 1.54 -29.88 8.28
C SER A 42 0.49 -29.11 7.50
N ASP A 43 -0.69 -29.71 7.34
CA ASP A 43 -1.83 -29.06 6.70
C ASP A 43 -2.31 -27.86 7.53
N LYS A 44 -2.79 -26.82 6.83
CA LYS A 44 -3.31 -25.59 7.43
C LYS A 44 -4.63 -25.21 6.78
N GLU A 45 -5.63 -24.92 7.59
CA GLU A 45 -6.85 -24.29 7.12
C GLU A 45 -6.59 -22.78 6.95
N ILE A 46 -6.99 -22.23 5.81
CA ILE A 46 -6.83 -20.83 5.47
C ILE A 46 -8.22 -20.20 5.41
N ASN A 47 -8.46 -19.21 6.26
CA ASN A 47 -9.71 -18.45 6.27
C ASN A 47 -9.82 -17.59 5.01
N ALA A 48 -8.76 -16.84 4.69
CA ALA A 48 -8.71 -15.97 3.52
C ALA A 48 -7.28 -15.58 3.10
N LEU A 49 -7.15 -15.23 1.81
CA LEU A 49 -6.01 -14.52 1.25
C LEU A 49 -6.50 -13.17 0.75
N TYR A 50 -5.92 -12.09 1.28
CA TYR A 50 -6.20 -10.71 0.89
C TYR A 50 -4.99 -10.05 0.25
N LEU A 51 -5.25 -9.19 -0.72
CA LEU A 51 -4.38 -8.05 -1.04
C LEU A 51 -5.02 -6.79 -0.46
N GLN A 52 -4.20 -5.92 0.09
CA GLN A 52 -4.62 -4.63 0.64
C GLN A 52 -3.71 -3.54 0.09
N LEU A 53 -4.28 -2.49 -0.49
CA LEU A 53 -3.55 -1.28 -0.81
C LEU A 53 -3.51 -0.42 0.45
N MET A 54 -2.32 -0.02 0.85
CA MET A 54 -2.09 0.58 2.14
C MET A 54 -1.35 1.91 2.01
N THR A 55 -1.55 2.79 2.97
CA THR A 55 -0.71 3.96 3.21
C THR A 55 -0.44 4.16 4.70
N ILE A 56 0.46 5.08 5.03
CA ILE A 56 0.59 5.62 6.39
C ILE A 56 -0.13 6.96 6.38
N ALA A 57 -1.15 7.09 7.23
CA ALA A 57 -1.89 8.33 7.40
C ALA A 57 -1.66 8.88 8.81
N GLU A 58 -1.52 10.19 8.89
CA GLU A 58 -1.56 10.96 10.12
C GLU A 58 -3.00 11.02 10.65
N VAL A 59 -3.13 10.91 11.95
CA VAL A 59 -4.41 10.87 12.66
C VAL A 59 -4.33 11.82 13.83
N GLU A 60 -5.20 12.81 13.80
CA GLU A 60 -5.47 13.69 14.93
C GLU A 60 -6.42 13.01 15.93
N SER A 61 -6.02 13.01 17.20
CA SER A 61 -6.86 12.54 18.32
C SER A 61 -6.67 13.49 19.51
N GLY A 62 -7.59 14.45 19.63
CA GLY A 62 -7.47 15.53 20.62
C GLY A 62 -6.28 16.41 20.32
N ASP A 63 -5.35 16.54 21.27
CA ASP A 63 -4.12 17.33 21.12
C ASP A 63 -2.92 16.50 20.63
N HIS A 64 -3.13 15.26 20.14
CA HIS A 64 -2.05 14.37 19.69
C HIS A 64 -2.23 13.98 18.23
N GLU A 65 -1.13 14.05 17.50
CA GLU A 65 -0.97 13.53 16.15
C GLU A 65 -0.11 12.27 16.17
N PHE A 66 -0.52 11.24 15.42
CA PHE A 66 0.28 10.04 15.23
C PHE A 66 0.05 9.41 13.85
N ASN A 67 1.06 8.72 13.36
CA ASN A 67 1.01 8.01 12.09
C ASN A 67 0.51 6.58 12.29
N GLN A 68 -0.46 6.13 11.50
CA GLN A 68 -0.93 4.75 11.48
C GLN A 68 -1.11 4.20 10.06
N PRO A 69 -0.95 2.89 9.85
CA PRO A 69 -1.37 2.25 8.63
C PRO A 69 -2.88 2.43 8.38
N LEU A 70 -3.24 2.69 7.13
CA LEU A 70 -4.62 2.78 6.66
C LEU A 70 -4.77 1.89 5.42
N ILE A 71 -5.81 1.05 5.42
CA ILE A 71 -6.24 0.30 4.24
C ILE A 71 -7.01 1.27 3.35
N LEU A 72 -6.52 1.50 2.14
CA LEU A 72 -7.17 2.31 1.11
C LEU A 72 -8.19 1.49 0.32
N GLU A 73 -7.85 0.24 0.03
CA GLU A 73 -8.68 -0.71 -0.71
C GLU A 73 -8.27 -2.14 -0.31
N GLN A 74 -9.23 -3.07 -0.30
CA GLN A 74 -8.98 -4.48 0.05
C GLN A 74 -9.67 -5.41 -0.93
N TRP A 75 -8.92 -6.39 -1.44
CA TRP A 75 -9.40 -7.40 -2.37
C TRP A 75 -9.28 -8.79 -1.75
N LEU A 76 -10.39 -9.52 -1.73
CA LEU A 76 -10.39 -10.94 -1.41
C LEU A 76 -9.94 -11.75 -2.63
N ILE A 77 -8.80 -12.45 -2.50
CA ILE A 77 -8.23 -13.26 -3.58
C ILE A 77 -8.75 -14.70 -3.51
N SER A 78 -8.80 -15.26 -2.30
CA SER A 78 -9.29 -16.61 -2.05
C SER A 78 -9.82 -16.71 -0.61
N SER A 79 -10.75 -17.61 -0.36
CA SER A 79 -11.35 -17.84 0.96
C SER A 79 -11.59 -19.33 1.20
N ASN A 80 -11.45 -19.76 2.46
CA ASN A 80 -11.82 -21.09 2.95
C ASN A 80 -11.20 -22.23 2.15
N PHE A 81 -9.91 -22.49 2.35
CA PHE A 81 -9.25 -23.62 1.70
C PHE A 81 -8.22 -24.30 2.59
N LEU A 82 -8.03 -25.59 2.36
CA LEU A 82 -6.97 -26.37 2.97
C LEU A 82 -5.67 -26.16 2.18
N LEU A 83 -4.65 -25.63 2.83
CA LEU A 83 -3.28 -25.64 2.35
C LEU A 83 -2.56 -26.88 2.87
N ALA A 84 -2.43 -27.89 2.01
CA ALA A 84 -1.78 -29.14 2.39
C ALA A 84 -0.28 -28.94 2.71
N ALA A 85 0.27 -29.82 3.54
CA ALA A 85 1.68 -29.82 3.92
C ALA A 85 2.59 -29.78 2.69
N ASN A 86 3.54 -28.84 2.70
CA ASN A 86 4.52 -28.57 1.64
C ASN A 86 3.95 -28.18 0.28
N GLN A 87 2.63 -28.00 0.16
CA GLN A 87 2.00 -27.57 -1.09
C GLN A 87 2.35 -26.11 -1.38
N SER A 88 2.72 -25.84 -2.63
CA SER A 88 2.95 -24.49 -3.13
C SER A 88 1.83 -24.10 -4.08
N HIS A 89 1.44 -22.82 -4.03
CA HIS A 89 0.50 -22.19 -4.95
C HIS A 89 1.12 -20.91 -5.51
N ASN A 90 0.70 -20.57 -6.72
CA ASN A 90 0.99 -19.28 -7.33
C ASN A 90 -0.29 -18.74 -7.98
N ILE A 91 -0.70 -17.53 -7.62
CA ILE A 91 -1.93 -16.89 -8.09
C ILE A 91 -1.58 -15.56 -8.76
N PRO A 92 -1.72 -15.42 -10.09
CA PRO A 92 -1.58 -14.14 -10.75
C PRO A 92 -2.77 -13.23 -10.41
N PHE A 93 -2.53 -11.93 -10.32
CA PHE A 93 -3.59 -10.96 -10.09
C PHE A 93 -3.45 -9.75 -11.02
N THR A 94 -4.57 -9.05 -11.16
CA THR A 94 -4.68 -7.79 -11.91
C THR A 94 -5.78 -6.96 -11.26
N MET A 95 -5.46 -5.74 -10.88
CA MET A 95 -6.34 -4.87 -10.09
C MET A 95 -6.12 -3.40 -10.45
N GLU A 96 -7.19 -2.63 -10.50
CA GLU A 96 -7.11 -1.17 -10.66
C GLU A 96 -6.82 -0.54 -9.30
N ILE A 97 -5.80 0.31 -9.20
CA ILE A 97 -5.57 1.07 -7.97
C ILE A 97 -6.49 2.31 -7.94
N PRO A 98 -7.06 2.69 -6.79
CA PRO A 98 -7.97 3.83 -6.71
C PRO A 98 -7.37 5.12 -7.27
N HIS A 99 -8.16 5.93 -7.98
CA HIS A 99 -7.75 7.23 -8.50
C HIS A 99 -7.31 8.22 -7.40
N GLU A 100 -7.74 8.01 -6.16
CA GLU A 100 -7.39 8.85 -5.02
C GLU A 100 -6.06 8.43 -4.35
N THR A 101 -5.39 7.36 -4.83
CA THR A 101 -4.15 6.84 -4.23
C THR A 101 -3.07 7.92 -4.13
N PRO A 102 -2.47 8.16 -2.93
CA PRO A 102 -1.44 9.18 -2.74
C PRO A 102 -0.21 8.98 -3.62
N ILE A 103 0.36 10.08 -4.13
CA ILE A 103 1.58 10.05 -4.93
C ILE A 103 2.80 9.89 -4.02
N THR A 104 3.76 9.04 -4.39
CA THR A 104 5.00 8.86 -3.60
C THR A 104 6.20 9.50 -4.27
N GLU A 105 6.20 9.62 -5.60
CA GLU A 105 7.34 10.08 -6.39
C GLU A 105 7.28 11.58 -6.66
N VAL A 106 7.54 12.40 -5.63
CA VAL A 106 7.56 13.86 -5.75
C VAL A 106 8.78 14.48 -5.08
N SER A 107 9.43 15.41 -5.80
CA SER A 107 10.56 16.19 -5.30
C SER A 107 10.09 17.24 -4.30
N CYS A 108 10.47 17.06 -3.03
CA CYS A 108 10.18 17.98 -1.93
C CYS A 108 11.28 17.92 -0.88
N ARG A 109 11.23 18.80 0.13
CA ARG A 109 12.22 18.78 1.23
C ARG A 109 12.03 17.55 2.12
N ARG A 110 10.77 17.16 2.40
CA ARG A 110 10.43 16.00 3.23
C ARG A 110 9.21 15.28 2.65
N ASN A 111 9.43 14.03 2.21
CA ASN A 111 8.37 13.16 1.70
C ASN A 111 8.04 12.05 2.72
N GLY A 112 6.93 12.22 3.43
CA GLY A 112 6.38 11.25 4.39
C GLY A 112 5.48 10.19 3.75
N THR A 113 5.04 10.39 2.51
CA THR A 113 4.05 9.50 1.88
C THR A 113 4.64 8.13 1.54
N ARG A 114 3.95 7.05 1.91
CA ARG A 114 4.28 5.67 1.52
C ARG A 114 3.01 4.97 1.07
N VAL A 115 3.10 4.20 -0.01
CA VAL A 115 2.03 3.32 -0.49
C VAL A 115 2.61 1.94 -0.73
N TRP A 116 1.89 0.89 -0.33
CA TRP A 116 2.33 -0.49 -0.54
C TRP A 116 1.15 -1.45 -0.72
N ILE A 117 1.43 -2.60 -1.32
CA ILE A 117 0.57 -3.78 -1.26
C ILE A 117 0.94 -4.59 -0.04
N ASN A 118 -0.04 -4.87 0.81
CA ASN A 118 0.07 -5.82 1.90
C ASN A 118 -0.68 -7.09 1.51
N THR A 119 0.05 -8.20 1.48
CA THR A 119 -0.53 -9.51 1.27
C THR A 119 -0.75 -10.15 2.63
N HIS A 120 -1.97 -10.58 2.90
CA HIS A 120 -2.35 -11.15 4.19
C HIS A 120 -3.03 -12.49 3.99
N LEU A 121 -2.37 -13.54 4.46
CA LEU A 121 -2.89 -14.90 4.48
C LEU A 121 -3.31 -15.24 5.91
N ASP A 122 -4.62 -15.25 6.12
CA ASP A 122 -5.29 -15.52 7.40
C ASP A 122 -5.35 -17.04 7.64
N VAL A 123 -4.55 -17.50 8.61
CA VAL A 123 -4.36 -18.93 8.92
C VAL A 123 -5.20 -19.29 10.13
N ASP A 124 -6.14 -20.23 9.96
CA ASP A 124 -7.04 -20.64 11.04
C ASP A 124 -6.25 -21.31 12.19
N TRP A 125 -6.57 -20.90 13.42
CA TRP A 125 -5.86 -21.28 14.65
C TRP A 125 -4.31 -21.27 14.51
N GLY A 126 -3.78 -20.34 13.72
CA GLY A 126 -2.36 -20.23 13.40
C GLY A 126 -1.80 -18.82 13.49
N MET A 127 -0.55 -18.66 13.08
CA MET A 127 0.04 -17.35 12.86
C MET A 127 -0.14 -17.00 11.39
N ASP A 128 -0.75 -15.85 11.14
CA ASP A 128 -0.91 -15.32 9.79
C ASP A 128 0.44 -15.13 9.10
N ALA A 129 0.43 -15.32 7.79
CA ALA A 129 1.57 -14.98 6.94
C ALA A 129 1.29 -13.65 6.24
N THR A 130 2.27 -12.76 6.23
CA THR A 130 2.14 -11.44 5.60
C THR A 130 3.34 -11.11 4.75
N ASP A 131 3.13 -10.33 3.70
CA ASP A 131 4.18 -9.73 2.88
C ASP A 131 3.86 -8.26 2.55
N ARG A 132 4.90 -7.46 2.26
CA ARG A 132 4.79 -6.01 2.02
C ARG A 132 5.67 -5.59 0.85
N ASP A 133 5.03 -5.03 -0.18
CA ASP A 133 5.69 -4.50 -1.38
C ASP A 133 5.34 -3.04 -1.63
N TYR A 134 6.34 -2.16 -1.57
CA TYR A 134 6.14 -0.73 -1.81
C TYR A 134 5.86 -0.43 -3.29
N LEU A 135 4.97 0.54 -3.52
CA LEU A 135 4.65 1.09 -4.82
C LEU A 135 5.28 2.47 -4.99
N SER A 136 5.74 2.76 -6.20
CA SER A 136 6.11 4.10 -6.65
C SER A 136 4.94 4.71 -7.42
N ILE A 137 4.16 5.54 -6.74
CA ILE A 137 3.00 6.23 -7.32
C ILE A 137 3.44 7.57 -7.91
N LEU A 138 3.43 7.65 -9.24
CA LEU A 138 3.83 8.84 -9.99
C LEU A 138 2.75 9.92 -9.96
N PRO A 139 3.13 11.20 -9.91
CA PRO A 139 2.19 12.29 -10.09
C PRO A 139 1.57 12.26 -11.49
N THR A 140 0.27 12.53 -11.58
CA THR A 140 -0.41 12.67 -12.88
C THR A 140 0.14 13.87 -13.67
N PRO A 141 -0.02 13.94 -15.00
CA PRO A 141 0.41 15.09 -15.78
C PRO A 141 -0.14 16.42 -15.26
N ALA A 142 -1.39 16.45 -14.79
CA ALA A 142 -1.99 17.64 -14.21
C ALA A 142 -1.30 18.07 -12.90
N MET A 143 -0.97 17.10 -12.02
CA MET A 143 -0.22 17.37 -10.79
C MET A 143 1.20 17.87 -11.10
N GLN A 144 1.89 17.27 -12.07
CA GLN A 144 3.23 17.73 -12.48
C GLN A 144 3.22 19.17 -12.98
N MET A 145 2.22 19.53 -13.80
CA MET A 145 2.03 20.90 -14.28
C MET A 145 1.75 21.88 -13.13
N PHE A 146 0.92 21.48 -12.17
CA PHE A 146 0.63 22.29 -10.98
C PHE A 146 1.90 22.53 -10.14
N LEU A 147 2.66 21.46 -9.85
CA LEU A 147 3.93 21.53 -9.10
C LEU A 147 4.93 22.46 -9.78
N GLN A 148 5.06 22.37 -11.11
CA GLN A 148 5.93 23.24 -11.90
C GLN A 148 5.46 24.70 -11.85
N ALA A 149 4.16 24.96 -11.94
CA ALA A 149 3.61 26.31 -11.87
C ALA A 149 3.85 26.96 -10.49
N MET A 150 3.69 26.20 -9.41
CA MET A 150 4.03 26.66 -8.05
C MET A 150 5.50 27.06 -7.95
N GLN A 151 6.40 26.26 -8.52
CA GLN A 151 7.84 26.58 -8.56
C GLN A 151 8.13 27.87 -9.34
N GLN A 152 7.48 28.08 -10.49
CA GLN A 152 7.63 29.32 -11.26
C GLN A 152 7.11 30.56 -10.51
N CYS A 153 6.17 30.38 -9.59
CA CYS A 153 5.65 31.43 -8.72
C CYS A 153 6.54 31.71 -7.50
N GLY A 154 7.70 31.05 -7.37
CA GLY A 154 8.61 31.23 -6.23
C GLY A 154 8.22 30.42 -5.00
N PHE A 155 7.48 29.33 -5.17
CA PHE A 155 7.20 28.38 -4.08
C PHE A 155 8.05 27.12 -4.21
N VAL A 156 8.35 26.48 -3.09
CA VAL A 156 9.01 25.18 -3.04
C VAL A 156 8.14 24.24 -2.23
N LEU A 157 7.96 23.02 -2.74
CA LEU A 157 7.25 21.97 -2.01
C LEU A 157 8.10 21.55 -0.80
N SER A 158 7.59 21.82 0.39
CA SER A 158 8.26 21.56 1.66
C SER A 158 8.03 20.12 2.09
N THR A 159 6.77 19.77 2.25
CA THR A 159 6.32 18.58 2.98
C THR A 159 5.18 17.93 2.22
N VAL A 160 5.17 16.60 2.23
CA VAL A 160 4.11 15.79 1.63
C VAL A 160 3.84 14.58 2.51
N ASP A 161 2.61 14.49 2.98
CA ASP A 161 2.08 13.48 3.89
C ASP A 161 0.61 13.19 3.57
N VAL A 162 0.06 12.22 4.29
CA VAL A 162 -1.31 11.75 4.09
C VAL A 162 -2.05 11.94 5.39
N GLU A 163 -3.18 12.62 5.32
CA GLU A 163 -4.05 12.88 6.45
C GLU A 163 -5.25 11.94 6.41
N LYS A 164 -5.59 11.32 7.54
CA LYS A 164 -6.82 10.54 7.66
C LYS A 164 -8.01 11.48 7.67
N GLY A 165 -8.94 11.28 6.74
CA GLY A 165 -10.09 12.15 6.61
C GLY A 165 -10.73 12.08 5.23
N GLN A 166 -11.60 13.04 4.95
CA GLN A 166 -12.26 13.15 3.65
C GLN A 166 -12.28 14.61 3.21
N LEU A 167 -11.94 14.83 1.95
CA LEU A 167 -12.13 16.12 1.30
C LEU A 167 -13.56 16.19 0.79
N THR A 168 -14.25 17.30 1.04
CA THR A 168 -15.59 17.57 0.54
C THR A 168 -15.63 18.93 -0.14
N ALA A 169 -16.09 18.97 -1.38
CA ALA A 169 -16.34 20.17 -2.16
C ALA A 169 -17.70 20.05 -2.87
N ARG A 170 -18.16 21.13 -3.53
CA ARG A 170 -19.54 21.23 -4.06
C ARG A 170 -19.99 20.04 -4.93
N ASN A 171 -19.10 19.47 -5.73
CA ASN A 171 -19.36 18.34 -6.63
C ASN A 171 -18.35 17.20 -6.47
N PHE A 172 -17.69 17.11 -5.30
CA PHE A 172 -16.60 16.16 -5.07
C PHE A 172 -16.57 15.74 -3.60
N ARG A 173 -16.40 14.45 -3.35
CA ARG A 173 -16.11 13.92 -2.02
C ARG A 173 -15.12 12.78 -2.20
N SER A 174 -14.02 12.81 -1.46
CA SER A 174 -13.07 11.68 -1.45
C SER A 174 -13.66 10.48 -0.72
N THR A 175 -13.24 9.28 -1.12
CA THR A 175 -13.82 8.00 -0.73
C THR A 175 -12.85 7.07 -0.03
N ILE A 176 -11.53 7.20 -0.25
CA ILE A 176 -10.53 6.26 0.28
C ILE A 176 -10.16 6.50 1.76
N GLY A 177 -10.84 7.42 2.45
CA GLY A 177 -10.66 7.65 3.88
C GLY A 177 -9.39 8.42 4.28
N CYS A 178 -8.66 8.95 3.30
CA CYS A 178 -7.58 9.91 3.50
C CYS A 178 -7.55 10.96 2.39
N TYR A 179 -6.68 11.95 2.54
CA TYR A 179 -6.23 12.83 1.48
C TYR A 179 -4.74 13.10 1.62
N GLN A 180 -4.10 13.52 0.53
CA GLN A 180 -2.69 13.88 0.54
C GLN A 180 -2.54 15.39 0.66
N GLU A 181 -1.71 15.82 1.59
CA GLU A 181 -1.36 17.22 1.78
C GLU A 181 -0.01 17.53 1.12
N LEU A 182 0.04 18.66 0.42
CA LEU A 182 1.23 19.15 -0.28
C LEU A 182 1.48 20.59 0.19
N GLU A 183 2.39 20.75 1.14
CA GLU A 183 2.65 22.07 1.73
C GLU A 183 3.77 22.80 1.00
N PHE A 184 3.49 24.05 0.61
CA PHE A 184 4.44 24.92 -0.08
C PHE A 184 4.91 26.04 0.83
N VAL A 185 6.20 26.38 0.71
CA VAL A 185 6.80 27.55 1.36
C VAL A 185 7.39 28.48 0.30
N SER A 186 7.48 29.77 0.59
CA SER A 186 8.21 30.70 -0.28
C SER A 186 9.68 30.29 -0.39
N SER A 187 10.22 30.32 -1.60
CA SER A 187 11.64 30.06 -1.91
C SER A 187 12.57 31.06 -1.24
#